data_AF-A0A1Z3N544-F1
#
_entry.id   AF-A0A1Z3N544-F1
#
_cell.length_a   1.000
_cell.length_b   1.000
_cell.length_c   1.000
_cell.angle_alpha   90.00
_cell.angle_beta   90.00
_cell.angle_gamma   90.00
#
_symmetry.space_group_name_H-M   'P 1'
#
loop_
_entity.id
_entity.type
_entity.pdbx_description
1 polymer ?
#
loop_
_entity_poly.entity_id
_entity_poly.type
_entity_poly.pdbx_seq_one_letter_code
_entity_poly.pdbx_strand_id
1 'polypeptide(L)'
;MFQKTVSNLKSNWPLAGFLVIGLIAFISSPSKSEQDPLETVAAPASVDTYIPAGHVLVPIEIANAESLASLVGDMGGVVDLYLASNDTQKGGLKVGSKLKLLRAPLNPQQYAVLVKDTESPRLLSFNGPFIAVVQNPEARGNSVTPASAPRKAVRIEYQN
;
A
#
# COMPACT_ATOMS: atom_id res chain seq x y z
N MET A 1 -79.66 -53.99 6.49
CA MET A 1 -78.68 -53.80 5.42
C MET A 1 -78.57 -52.31 5.13
N PHE A 2 -77.62 -51.60 5.76
CA PHE A 2 -77.23 -50.22 5.38
C PHE A 2 -75.82 -49.98 5.94
N GLN A 3 -74.81 -50.06 5.08
CA GLN A 3 -73.49 -49.52 5.34
C GLN A 3 -73.53 -48.02 5.02
N LYS A 4 -73.03 -47.17 5.92
CA LYS A 4 -72.58 -45.83 5.57
C LYS A 4 -71.16 -45.62 6.08
N THR A 5 -70.38 -45.08 5.17
CA THR A 5 -68.94 -45.18 5.00
C THR A 5 -68.20 -44.27 5.97
N VAL A 6 -67.18 -44.84 6.62
CA VAL A 6 -66.11 -44.12 7.31
C VAL A 6 -65.24 -43.45 6.24
N SER A 7 -64.94 -42.15 6.35
CA SER A 7 -63.77 -41.62 5.64
C SER A 7 -62.91 -40.83 6.61
N ASN A 8 -61.75 -41.41 6.87
CA ASN A 8 -60.73 -40.99 7.81
C ASN A 8 -60.06 -39.71 7.32
N LEU A 9 -60.25 -38.64 8.09
CA LEU A 9 -59.55 -37.37 7.93
C LEU A 9 -58.19 -37.45 8.63
N LYS A 10 -57.22 -38.21 8.08
CA LYS A 10 -55.85 -38.26 8.63
C LYS A 10 -54.87 -38.92 7.65
N SER A 11 -54.27 -38.17 6.72
CA SER A 11 -52.97 -38.58 6.12
C SER A 11 -52.23 -37.53 5.27
N ASN A 12 -52.40 -36.21 5.48
CA ASN A 12 -51.71 -35.22 4.61
C ASN A 12 -51.06 -34.07 5.40
N TRP A 13 -51.20 -34.06 6.73
CA TRP A 13 -50.67 -33.02 7.62
C TRP A 13 -49.15 -32.81 7.55
N PRO A 14 -48.30 -33.85 7.49
CA PRO A 14 -46.86 -33.62 7.39
C PRO A 14 -46.45 -33.04 6.02
N LEU A 15 -47.21 -33.34 4.96
CA LEU A 15 -47.00 -32.81 3.61
C LEU A 15 -47.36 -31.32 3.55
N ALA A 16 -48.46 -30.92 4.18
CA ALA A 16 -48.82 -29.50 4.30
C ALA A 16 -47.78 -28.71 5.10
N GLY A 17 -47.25 -29.30 6.18
CA GLY A 17 -46.16 -28.69 6.96
C GLY A 17 -44.89 -28.48 6.14
N PHE A 18 -44.48 -29.48 5.34
CA PHE A 18 -43.30 -29.37 4.49
C PHE A 18 -43.45 -28.31 3.39
N LEU A 19 -44.66 -28.17 2.84
CA LEU A 19 -44.97 -27.18 1.80
C LEU A 19 -44.95 -25.75 2.37
N VAL A 20 -45.48 -25.56 3.58
CA VAL A 20 -45.45 -24.26 4.26
C VAL A 20 -44.02 -23.86 4.67
N ILE A 21 -43.23 -24.80 5.20
CA ILE A 21 -41.83 -24.53 5.57
C ILE A 21 -40.98 -24.23 4.32
N GLY A 22 -41.19 -24.96 3.22
CA GLY A 22 -40.55 -24.69 1.94
C GLY A 22 -40.89 -23.31 1.38
N LEU A 23 -42.16 -22.89 1.48
CA LEU A 23 -42.59 -21.56 1.05
C LEU A 23 -41.95 -20.45 1.89
N ILE A 24 -41.87 -20.62 3.22
CA ILE A 24 -41.23 -19.65 4.12
C ILE A 24 -39.72 -19.56 3.84
N ALA A 25 -39.04 -20.68 3.58
CA ALA A 25 -37.63 -20.69 3.22
C ALA A 25 -37.36 -20.04 1.85
N PHE A 26 -38.30 -20.16 0.91
CA PHE A 26 -38.21 -19.50 -0.39
C PHE A 26 -38.37 -17.97 -0.28
N ILE A 27 -39.33 -17.49 0.51
CA ILE A 27 -39.56 -16.05 0.72
C ILE A 27 -38.46 -15.43 1.59
N SER A 28 -37.94 -16.20 2.56
CA SER A 28 -36.89 -15.73 3.49
C SER A 28 -35.47 -15.97 2.98
N SER A 29 -35.30 -16.48 1.75
CA SER A 29 -33.98 -16.54 1.15
C SER A 29 -33.50 -15.10 0.93
N PRO A 30 -32.50 -14.61 1.70
CA PRO A 30 -31.93 -13.31 1.41
C PRO A 30 -31.34 -13.43 0.01
N SER A 31 -31.93 -12.69 -0.93
CA SER A 31 -31.34 -12.50 -2.24
C SER A 31 -29.93 -12.00 -1.99
N LYS A 32 -28.94 -12.84 -2.30
CA LYS A 32 -27.53 -12.50 -2.21
C LYS A 32 -27.30 -11.44 -3.27
N SER A 33 -27.54 -10.19 -2.88
CA SER A 33 -27.14 -9.00 -3.65
C SER A 33 -25.63 -8.97 -3.67
N GLU A 34 -25.06 -9.60 -4.69
CA GLU A 34 -23.66 -9.38 -5.06
C GLU A 34 -23.52 -9.57 -6.57
N GLN A 35 -24.37 -8.84 -7.29
CA GLN A 35 -23.94 -8.25 -8.54
C GLN A 35 -23.84 -6.76 -8.27
N ASP A 36 -22.67 -6.36 -7.76
CA ASP A 36 -22.13 -5.06 -8.13
C ASP A 36 -22.29 -4.97 -9.66
N PRO A 37 -22.80 -3.84 -10.19
CA PRO A 37 -22.78 -3.63 -11.63
C PRO A 37 -21.35 -3.86 -12.05
N LEU A 38 -21.14 -4.65 -13.10
CA LEU A 38 -19.87 -4.77 -13.78
C LEU A 38 -19.23 -3.38 -13.82
N GLU A 39 -18.31 -3.13 -12.88
CA GLU A 39 -17.23 -2.20 -13.11
C GLU A 39 -16.61 -2.80 -14.35
N THR A 40 -17.02 -2.25 -15.48
CA THR A 40 -16.18 -2.20 -16.66
C THR A 40 -14.87 -1.75 -16.06
N VAL A 41 -13.93 -2.70 -15.89
CA VAL A 41 -12.56 -2.41 -15.47
C VAL A 41 -12.13 -1.41 -16.51
N ALA A 42 -12.26 -0.13 -16.15
CA ALA A 42 -11.89 0.96 -17.00
C ALA A 42 -10.44 0.63 -17.33
N ALA A 43 -10.17 0.42 -18.62
CA ALA A 43 -8.82 0.22 -19.11
C ALA A 43 -7.92 1.21 -18.34
N PRO A 44 -6.83 0.73 -17.72
CA PRO A 44 -6.15 1.43 -16.64
C PRO A 44 -6.06 2.90 -17.00
N ALA A 45 -6.78 3.72 -16.21
CA ALA A 45 -6.84 5.16 -16.43
C ALA A 45 -5.39 5.61 -16.62
N SER A 46 -5.13 6.21 -17.78
CA SER A 46 -3.83 6.72 -18.20
C SER A 46 -3.04 7.22 -17.00
N VAL A 47 -1.74 6.90 -16.93
CA VAL A 47 -0.86 7.29 -15.81
C VAL A 47 -0.99 8.79 -15.48
N ASP A 48 -1.34 9.60 -16.48
CA ASP A 48 -1.69 11.02 -16.41
C ASP A 48 -2.84 11.38 -15.45
N THR A 49 -3.78 10.47 -15.20
CA THR A 49 -4.93 10.68 -14.29
C THR A 49 -4.50 10.79 -12.82
N TYR A 50 -3.34 10.23 -12.46
CA TYR A 50 -2.87 10.17 -11.08
C TYR A 50 -1.78 11.20 -10.75
N ILE A 51 -1.37 12.02 -11.73
CA ILE A 51 -0.36 13.05 -11.54
C ILE A 51 -1.07 14.39 -11.28
N PRO A 52 -0.97 14.97 -10.07
CA PRO A 52 -1.59 16.27 -9.79
C PRO A 52 -1.00 17.36 -10.67
N ALA A 53 -1.81 18.39 -10.97
CA ALA A 53 -1.33 19.56 -11.71
C ALA A 53 -0.07 20.16 -11.05
N GLY A 54 0.90 20.56 -11.88
CA GLY A 54 2.18 21.13 -11.44
C GLY A 54 3.18 20.13 -10.85
N HIS A 55 2.89 18.82 -10.93
CA HIS A 55 3.81 17.76 -10.56
C HIS A 55 4.20 16.92 -11.77
N VAL A 56 5.36 16.29 -11.69
CA VAL A 56 5.89 15.39 -12.70
C VAL A 56 6.45 14.13 -12.02
N LEU A 57 6.40 13.02 -12.76
CA LEU A 57 7.01 11.77 -12.34
C LEU A 57 8.40 11.65 -12.94
N VAL A 58 9.40 11.60 -12.07
CA VAL A 58 10.79 11.38 -12.47
C VAL A 58 11.14 9.92 -12.20
N PRO A 59 11.43 9.11 -13.24
CA PRO A 59 11.90 7.75 -13.05
C PRO A 59 13.27 7.77 -12.37
N ILE A 60 13.46 6.91 -11.37
CA ILE A 60 14.71 6.82 -10.63
C ILE A 60 15.14 5.37 -10.44
N GLU A 61 16.44 5.15 -10.47
CA GLU A 61 17.04 3.87 -10.11
C GLU A 61 17.29 3.83 -8.62
N ILE A 62 16.88 2.74 -7.96
CA ILE A 62 17.01 2.60 -6.52
C ILE A 62 17.91 1.42 -6.19
N ALA A 63 19.02 1.68 -5.50
CA ALA A 63 19.98 0.66 -5.10
C ALA A 63 19.35 -0.38 -4.14
N ASN A 64 18.39 0.04 -3.30
CA ASN A 64 17.68 -0.81 -2.35
C ASN A 64 16.25 -1.17 -2.80
N ALA A 65 16.01 -1.31 -4.10
CA ALA A 65 14.69 -1.59 -4.68
C ALA A 65 14.02 -2.87 -4.10
N GLU A 66 14.78 -3.96 -3.95
CA GLU A 66 14.28 -5.22 -3.40
C GLU A 66 13.78 -5.05 -1.96
N SER A 67 14.54 -4.35 -1.13
CA SER A 67 14.16 -4.06 0.26
C SER A 67 12.97 -3.10 0.36
N LEU A 68 12.77 -2.22 -0.62
CA LEU A 68 11.63 -1.30 -0.65
C LEU A 68 10.33 -1.98 -1.08
N ALA A 69 10.40 -2.95 -1.98
CA ALA A 69 9.22 -3.63 -2.49
C ALA A 69 8.39 -4.28 -1.38
N SER A 70 9.03 -4.81 -0.34
CA SER A 70 8.36 -5.42 0.82
C SER A 70 7.75 -4.41 1.79
N LEU A 71 8.22 -3.15 1.79
CA LEU A 71 7.80 -2.11 2.73
C LEU A 71 6.71 -1.21 2.16
N VAL A 72 6.74 -0.96 0.85
CA VAL A 72 5.99 0.13 0.21
C VAL A 72 4.69 -0.38 -0.44
N GLY A 73 4.57 -1.69 -0.70
CA GLY A 73 3.39 -2.29 -1.34
C GLY A 73 3.17 -1.79 -2.77
N ASP A 74 1.93 -1.92 -3.27
CA ASP A 74 1.59 -1.62 -4.67
C ASP A 74 1.36 -0.13 -4.95
N MET A 75 0.95 0.64 -3.94
CA MET A 75 0.53 2.04 -4.07
C MET A 75 1.66 3.05 -3.86
N GLY A 76 2.89 2.60 -3.60
CA GLY A 76 3.98 3.51 -3.30
C GLY A 76 3.96 4.05 -1.86
N GLY A 77 4.91 4.91 -1.53
CA GLY A 77 5.19 5.34 -0.15
C GLY A 77 5.84 6.71 -0.08
N VAL A 78 5.95 7.28 1.11
CA VAL A 78 6.69 8.52 1.31
C VAL A 78 8.11 8.17 1.71
N VAL A 79 9.09 8.70 0.99
CA VAL A 79 10.50 8.37 1.19
C VAL A 79 11.37 9.61 1.24
N ASP A 80 12.51 9.46 1.90
CA ASP A 80 13.65 10.35 1.75
C ASP A 80 14.63 9.72 0.76
N LEU A 81 15.15 10.52 -0.16
CA LEU A 81 16.13 10.08 -1.16
C LEU A 81 17.53 10.56 -0.78
N TYR A 82 18.47 9.63 -0.87
CA TYR A 82 19.89 9.88 -0.68
C TYR A 82 20.67 9.39 -1.90
N LEU A 83 21.80 10.01 -2.21
CA LEU A 83 22.74 9.44 -3.17
C LEU A 83 23.40 8.18 -2.58
N ALA A 84 23.40 7.10 -3.37
CA ALA A 84 24.22 5.95 -3.05
C ALA A 84 25.70 6.34 -3.06
N SER A 85 26.48 5.73 -2.18
CA SER A 85 27.93 5.90 -2.23
C SER A 85 28.46 5.23 -3.50
N ASN A 86 29.25 5.96 -4.27
CA ASN A 86 30.01 5.42 -5.39
C ASN A 86 31.50 5.71 -5.16
N ASP A 87 32.42 5.08 -5.89
CA ASP A 87 33.87 5.19 -5.69
C ASP A 87 34.38 6.64 -5.66
N THR A 88 33.66 7.56 -6.30
CA THR A 88 34.03 8.98 -6.40
C THR A 88 33.33 9.90 -5.39
N GLN A 89 32.23 9.46 -4.75
CA GLN A 89 31.44 10.30 -3.84
C GLN A 89 31.06 9.56 -2.56
N LYS A 90 31.36 10.18 -1.42
CA LYS A 90 30.84 9.75 -0.12
C LYS A 90 29.31 9.80 -0.19
N GLY A 91 28.67 8.64 -0.15
CA GLY A 91 27.22 8.52 -0.18
C GLY A 91 26.54 9.18 1.02
N GLY A 92 25.21 9.23 0.98
CA GLY A 92 24.42 9.80 2.08
C GLY A 92 24.11 11.29 1.94
N LEU A 93 24.43 11.92 0.79
CA LEU A 93 23.88 13.24 0.48
C LEU A 93 22.37 13.11 0.31
N LYS A 94 21.60 13.84 1.11
CA LYS A 94 20.15 13.89 0.98
C LYS A 94 19.77 14.74 -0.24
N VAL A 95 19.15 14.09 -1.22
CA VAL A 95 18.72 14.71 -2.47
C VAL A 95 17.31 15.28 -2.32
N GLY A 96 16.46 14.58 -1.59
CA GLY A 96 15.08 14.99 -1.36
C GLY A 96 14.50 14.40 -0.09
N SER A 97 13.50 15.07 0.46
CA SER A 97 12.80 14.62 1.66
C SER A 97 11.29 14.56 1.42
N LYS A 98 10.63 13.59 2.04
CA LYS A 98 9.16 13.42 1.98
C LYS A 98 8.62 13.37 0.55
N LEU A 99 9.34 12.71 -0.34
CA LEU A 99 8.93 12.53 -1.72
C LEU A 99 7.99 11.34 -1.82
N LYS A 100 6.93 11.48 -2.60
CA LYS A 100 6.02 10.35 -2.88
C LYS A 100 6.68 9.48 -3.93
N LEU A 101 7.09 8.29 -3.53
CA LEU A 101 7.59 7.23 -4.38
C LEU A 101 6.40 6.44 -4.92
N LEU A 102 6.38 6.19 -6.23
CA LEU A 102 5.41 5.37 -6.91
C LEU A 102 6.13 4.21 -7.59
N ARG A 103 5.47 3.05 -7.58
CA ARG A 103 5.89 1.86 -8.30
C ARG A 103 5.18 1.82 -9.65
N ALA A 104 5.88 1.46 -10.72
CA ALA A 104 5.23 1.33 -12.02
C ALA A 104 4.30 0.10 -12.02
N PRO A 105 3.03 0.24 -12.48
CA PRO A 105 2.07 -0.88 -12.48
C PRO A 105 2.50 -2.05 -13.39
N LEU A 106 3.09 -1.72 -14.54
CA LEU A 106 3.51 -2.69 -15.54
C LEU A 106 4.91 -3.28 -15.26
N ASN A 107 5.75 -2.55 -14.52
CA ASN A 107 7.09 -3.00 -14.18
C ASN A 107 7.37 -2.79 -12.68
N PRO A 108 7.20 -3.82 -11.85
CA PRO A 108 7.39 -3.73 -10.40
C PRO A 108 8.84 -3.40 -9.96
N GLN A 109 9.82 -3.45 -10.87
CA GLN A 109 11.20 -3.08 -10.59
C GLN A 109 11.49 -1.61 -10.86
N GLN A 110 10.57 -0.91 -11.54
CA GLN A 110 10.72 0.48 -11.89
C GLN A 110 9.99 1.38 -10.90
N TYR A 111 10.70 2.40 -10.44
CA TYR A 111 10.20 3.38 -9.50
C TYR A 111 10.27 4.77 -10.10
N ALA A 112 9.34 5.62 -9.68
CA ALA A 112 9.31 7.03 -10.01
C ALA A 112 8.99 7.84 -8.76
N VAL A 113 9.51 9.05 -8.68
CA VAL A 113 9.17 9.99 -7.62
C VAL A 113 8.36 11.14 -8.16
N LEU A 114 7.32 11.47 -7.42
CA LEU A 114 6.49 12.63 -7.69
C LEU A 114 7.18 13.86 -7.11
N VAL A 115 7.52 14.79 -7.99
CA VAL A 115 8.15 16.06 -7.63
C VAL A 115 7.39 17.21 -8.28
N LYS A 116 7.56 18.42 -7.76
CA LYS A 116 7.08 19.63 -8.45
C LYS A 116 7.86 19.80 -9.74
N ASP A 117 7.19 20.25 -10.80
CA ASP A 117 7.81 20.47 -12.10
C ASP A 117 9.07 21.36 -12.01
N THR A 118 9.00 22.41 -11.20
CA THR A 118 10.11 23.35 -10.95
C THR A 118 11.34 22.73 -10.27
N GLU A 119 11.17 21.63 -9.53
CA GLU A 119 12.25 20.94 -8.82
C GLU A 119 12.80 19.74 -9.63
N SER A 120 12.13 19.36 -10.72
CA SER A 120 12.55 18.23 -11.55
C SER A 120 13.96 18.37 -12.13
N PRO A 121 14.44 19.54 -12.60
CA PRO A 121 15.78 19.66 -13.16
C PRO A 121 16.87 19.45 -12.10
N ARG A 122 16.57 19.83 -10.85
CA ARG A 122 17.48 19.63 -9.73
C ARG A 122 17.65 18.15 -9.41
N LEU A 123 16.57 17.38 -9.41
CA LEU A 123 16.65 15.94 -9.18
C LEU A 123 17.44 15.24 -10.31
N LEU A 124 17.20 15.64 -11.56
CA LEU A 124 17.89 15.10 -12.73
C LEU A 124 19.38 15.46 -12.82
N SER A 125 19.83 16.49 -12.08
CA SER A 125 21.26 16.85 -12.02
C SER A 125 22.11 15.84 -11.24
N PHE A 126 21.48 15.00 -10.42
CA PHE A 126 22.14 13.97 -9.64
C PHE A 126 22.22 12.67 -10.44
N ASN A 127 23.43 12.32 -10.87
CA ASN A 127 23.69 11.05 -11.52
C ASN A 127 24.01 9.98 -10.48
N GLY A 128 23.10 9.03 -10.31
CA GLY A 128 23.42 7.81 -9.58
C GLY A 128 22.20 7.00 -9.22
N PRO A 129 22.41 5.73 -8.85
CA PRO A 129 21.38 5.01 -8.13
C PRO A 129 21.15 5.72 -6.78
N PHE A 130 19.88 5.88 -6.42
CA PHE A 130 19.47 6.49 -5.17
C PHE A 130 19.26 5.42 -4.10
N ILE A 131 19.39 5.79 -2.84
CA ILE A 131 18.92 5.01 -1.70
C ILE A 131 17.66 5.68 -1.20
N ALA A 132 16.54 4.94 -1.15
CA ALA A 132 15.30 5.46 -0.59
C ALA A 132 15.09 4.93 0.84
N VAL A 133 14.74 5.83 1.75
CA VAL A 133 14.43 5.52 3.14
C VAL A 133 12.96 5.81 3.37
N VAL A 134 12.18 4.75 3.67
CA VAL A 134 10.75 4.88 3.93
C VAL A 134 10.51 5.71 5.18
N GLN A 135 9.68 6.74 5.05
CA GLN A 135 9.25 7.59 6.14
C GLN A 135 7.87 7.14 6.59
N ASN A 136 7.70 6.95 7.90
CA ASN A 136 6.37 6.85 8.46
C ASN A 136 5.76 8.27 8.49
N PRO A 137 4.63 8.51 7.80
CA PRO A 137 4.01 9.84 7.74
C PRO A 137 3.56 10.36 9.10
N GLU A 138 3.33 9.47 10.08
CA GLU A 138 2.81 9.81 11.41
C GLU A 138 3.88 9.83 12.52
N ALA A 139 5.13 9.51 12.19
CA ALA A 139 6.15 9.33 13.23
C ALA A 139 6.64 10.65 13.85
N ARG A 140 6.49 10.76 15.18
CA ARG A 140 7.20 11.71 16.04
C ARG A 140 8.41 11.03 16.71
N GLY A 141 9.53 10.97 16.00
CA GLY A 141 10.89 10.86 16.55
C GLY A 141 11.31 9.53 17.20
N ASN A 142 12.30 8.86 16.59
CA ASN A 142 13.14 7.84 17.22
C ASN A 142 14.61 8.28 17.03
N SER A 143 15.42 8.31 18.09
CA SER A 143 16.83 8.67 18.01
C SER A 143 17.70 7.44 17.75
N VAL A 144 18.64 7.56 16.82
CA VAL A 144 19.75 6.62 16.72
C VAL A 144 20.72 6.97 17.84
N THR A 145 21.06 6.01 18.70
CA THR A 145 22.06 6.21 19.76
C THR A 145 23.34 6.77 19.11
N PRO A 146 23.79 7.98 19.47
CA PRO A 146 25.04 8.50 18.94
C PRO A 146 26.16 7.53 19.36
N ALA A 147 26.99 7.11 18.41
CA ALA A 147 28.18 6.33 18.71
C ALA A 147 29.02 7.11 19.72
N SER A 148 29.06 6.60 20.95
CA SER A 148 29.86 7.01 22.12
C SER A 148 30.59 8.36 21.98
N ALA A 149 30.16 9.36 22.75
CA ALA A 149 30.87 10.63 22.90
C ALA A 149 32.39 10.41 23.13
N PRO A 150 33.28 11.22 22.54
CA PRO A 150 34.72 11.08 22.75
C PRO A 150 35.01 11.22 24.24
N ARG A 151 35.64 10.19 24.83
CA ARG A 151 36.06 10.21 26.24
C ARG A 151 36.91 11.47 26.46
N LYS A 152 36.40 12.38 27.29
CA LYS A 152 37.10 13.61 27.71
C LYS A 152 38.49 13.21 28.19
N ALA A 153 39.53 13.64 27.47
CA ALA A 153 40.91 13.39 27.86
C ALA A 153 41.14 14.00 29.25
N VAL A 154 41.42 13.14 30.24
CA VAL A 154 41.76 13.56 31.59
C VAL A 154 43.15 14.20 31.52
N ARG A 155 43.22 15.53 31.62
CA ARG A 155 44.49 16.22 31.85
C ARG A 155 44.90 15.95 33.29
N ILE A 156 46.00 15.23 33.47
CA ILE A 156 46.67 15.06 34.76
C ILE A 156 47.58 16.27 34.92
N GLU A 157 47.23 17.16 35.85
CA GLU A 157 48.06 18.30 36.23
C GLU A 157 48.90 17.90 37.45
N TYR A 158 50.23 17.95 37.32
CA TYR A 158 51.15 17.68 38.41
C TYR A 158 51.36 18.98 39.19
N GLN A 159 50.97 19.00 40.47
CA GLN A 159 51.41 20.04 41.39
C GLN A 159 52.79 19.66 41.94
N ASN A 160 53.77 20.53 41.66
CA ASN A 160 55.06 20.57 42.33
C ASN A 160 55.00 21.56 43.49
#